data_AF-A0A1V2QW61-F1
#
_entry.id   AF-A0A1V2QW61-F1
#
_cell.length_a   1.000
_cell.length_b   1.000
_cell.length_c   1.000
_cell.angle_alpha   90.00
_cell.angle_beta   90.00
_cell.angle_gamma   90.00
#
_symmetry.space_group_name_H-M   'P 1'
#
loop_
_entity.id
_entity.type
_entity.pdbx_description
1 polymer ?
#
loop_
_entity_poly.entity_id
_entity_poly.type
_entity_poly.pdbx_seq_one_letter_code
_entity_poly.pdbx_strand_id
1 'polypeptide(L)'
;MTGGYDVLPTELRAHASKLDALAERLGEAVHAARTISMADGAYGQLCQFLPAVMRGIEDQAGAALTAGAKGVADIATNVRYTADEYEQREDDAAVTFGSLR
;
A
#
# COMPACT_ATOMS: atom_id res chain seq x y z
N MET A 1 23.68 20.17 17.15
CA MET A 1 22.81 19.01 16.90
C MET A 1 22.07 18.74 18.20
N THR A 2 20.97 19.45 18.42
CA THR A 2 20.04 19.28 19.54
C THR A 2 19.08 18.16 19.13
N GLY A 3 19.14 17.02 19.82
CA GLY A 3 18.52 15.77 19.40
C GLY A 3 16.99 15.87 19.32
N GLY A 4 16.47 15.91 18.10
CA GLY A 4 15.07 15.64 17.77
C GLY A 4 14.87 14.17 17.38
N TYR A 5 13.75 13.84 16.75
CA TYR A 5 13.47 12.50 16.22
C TYR A 5 14.59 12.03 15.27
N ASP A 6 15.00 10.76 15.39
CA ASP A 6 15.97 10.12 14.47
C ASP A 6 15.42 9.96 13.04
N VAL A 7 14.11 10.15 12.86
CA VAL A 7 13.42 10.13 11.57
C VAL A 7 12.69 11.46 11.37
N LEU A 8 12.93 12.13 10.25
CA LEU A 8 12.29 13.41 9.96
C LEU A 8 10.84 13.20 9.47
N PRO A 9 9.86 14.01 9.91
CA PRO A 9 8.48 13.93 9.40
C PRO A 9 8.38 14.01 7.87
N THR A 10 9.28 14.78 7.24
CA THR A 10 9.40 14.86 5.77
C THR A 10 9.81 13.54 5.12
N GLU A 11 10.70 12.77 5.76
CA GLU A 11 11.11 11.45 5.28
C GLU A 11 9.99 10.42 5.44
N LEU A 12 9.21 10.49 6.52
CA LEU A 12 8.01 9.68 6.70
C LEU A 12 6.99 9.95 5.60
N ARG A 13 6.73 11.23 5.28
CA ARG A 13 5.84 11.59 4.16
C ARG A 13 6.36 11.09 2.81
N ALA A 14 7.66 11.22 2.56
CA ALA A 14 8.28 10.68 1.36
C ALA A 14 8.16 9.14 1.29
N HIS A 15 8.25 8.45 2.43
CA HIS A 15 8.03 7.01 2.49
C HIS A 15 6.57 6.63 2.22
N ALA A 16 5.61 7.35 2.81
CA ALA A 16 4.19 7.17 2.52
C ALA A 16 3.89 7.30 1.02
N SER A 17 4.46 8.29 0.33
CA SER A 17 4.33 8.43 -1.14
C SER A 17 4.86 7.22 -1.92
N LYS A 18 5.96 6.61 -1.46
CA LYS A 18 6.49 5.38 -2.08
C LYS A 18 5.55 4.19 -1.85
N LEU A 19 4.88 4.13 -0.71
CA LEU A 19 3.88 3.12 -0.40
C LEU A 19 2.62 3.31 -1.27
N ASP A 20 2.17 4.54 -1.51
CA ASP A 20 1.06 4.78 -2.45
C ASP A 20 1.39 4.29 -3.86
N ALA A 21 2.58 4.62 -4.35
CA ALA A 21 3.03 4.16 -5.67
C ALA A 21 3.11 2.63 -5.75
N LEU A 22 3.45 1.96 -4.64
CA LEU A 22 3.41 0.50 -4.56
C LEU A 22 1.97 -0.03 -4.58
N ALA A 23 1.06 0.58 -3.83
CA ALA A 23 -0.36 0.21 -3.82
C ALA A 23 -1.00 0.37 -5.21
N GLU A 24 -0.65 1.45 -5.93
CA GLU A 24 -1.09 1.69 -7.31
C GLU A 24 -0.61 0.58 -8.25
N ARG A 25 0.69 0.23 -8.21
CA ARG A 25 1.26 -0.87 -9.01
C ARG A 25 0.63 -2.23 -8.71
N LEU A 26 0.26 -2.48 -7.45
CA LEU A 26 -0.50 -3.68 -7.09
C LEU A 26 -1.91 -3.64 -7.68
N GLY A 27 -2.56 -2.47 -7.69
CA GLY A 27 -3.84 -2.25 -8.37
C GLY A 27 -3.76 -2.49 -9.88
N GLU A 28 -2.70 -2.02 -10.54
CA GLU A 28 -2.43 -2.31 -11.95
C GLU A 28 -2.27 -3.82 -12.21
N ALA A 29 -1.55 -4.52 -11.32
CA ALA A 29 -1.41 -5.98 -11.42
C ALA A 29 -2.75 -6.72 -11.28
N VAL A 30 -3.62 -6.29 -10.35
CA VAL A 30 -4.99 -6.82 -10.23
C VAL A 30 -5.78 -6.56 -11.50
N HIS A 31 -5.69 -5.36 -12.05
CA HIS A 31 -6.39 -5.00 -13.28
C HIS A 31 -5.93 -5.87 -14.45
N ALA A 32 -4.62 -5.99 -14.66
CA ALA A 32 -4.03 -6.83 -15.69
C ALA A 32 -4.44 -8.30 -15.53
N ALA A 33 -4.43 -8.84 -14.30
CA ALA A 33 -4.86 -10.21 -14.04
C ALA A 33 -6.33 -10.46 -14.44
N ARG A 34 -7.22 -9.47 -14.22
CA ARG A 34 -8.63 -9.56 -14.63
C ARG A 34 -8.82 -9.47 -16.14
N THR A 35 -7.97 -8.71 -16.83
CA THR A 35 -8.04 -8.54 -18.29
C THR A 35 -7.46 -9.74 -19.05
N ILE A 36 -6.50 -10.45 -18.46
CA ILE A 36 -5.77 -11.57 -19.12
C ILE A 36 -6.39 -12.94 -18.80
N SER A 37 -7.60 -13.01 -18.21
CA SER A 37 -8.25 -14.31 -17.97
C SER A 37 -8.31 -15.11 -19.29
N MET A 38 -7.68 -16.29 -19.27
CA MET A 38 -7.51 -17.11 -20.45
C MET A 38 -8.88 -17.62 -20.90
N ALA A 39 -9.23 -17.41 -22.17
CA ALA A 39 -10.47 -17.96 -22.72
C ALA A 39 -10.51 -19.49 -22.48
N ASP A 40 -11.68 -20.05 -22.18
CA ASP A 40 -11.83 -21.47 -21.85
C ASP A 40 -11.25 -22.42 -22.93
N GLY A 41 -11.19 -21.96 -24.19
CA GLY A 41 -10.56 -22.67 -25.30
C GLY A 41 -9.03 -22.64 -25.37
N ALA A 42 -8.35 -21.79 -24.59
CA ALA A 42 -6.90 -21.63 -24.60
C ALA A 42 -6.14 -22.87 -24.10
N TYR A 43 -6.80 -23.71 -23.29
CA TYR A 43 -6.25 -24.96 -22.77
C TYR A 43 -6.38 -26.13 -23.75
N GLY A 44 -7.15 -25.97 -24.84
CA GLY A 44 -7.38 -27.00 -25.85
C GLY A 44 -8.36 -28.10 -25.41
N GLN A 45 -8.72 -28.96 -26.36
CA GLN A 45 -9.77 -29.98 -26.20
C GLN A 45 -9.46 -31.02 -25.11
N LEU A 46 -8.19 -31.37 -24.92
CA LEU A 46 -7.76 -32.39 -23.96
C LEU A 46 -7.82 -31.89 -22.50
N CYS A 47 -7.74 -30.58 -22.29
CA CYS A 47 -7.61 -30.00 -20.97
C CYS A 47 -8.83 -29.17 -20.54
N GLN A 48 -10.02 -29.50 -21.06
CA GLN A 48 -11.27 -28.77 -20.77
C GLN A 48 -11.69 -28.75 -19.28
N PHE A 49 -11.08 -29.56 -18.42
CA PHE A 49 -11.30 -29.53 -16.98
C PHE A 49 -10.52 -28.41 -16.27
N LEU A 50 -9.41 -27.93 -16.84
CA LEU A 50 -8.52 -26.96 -16.22
C LEU A 50 -9.13 -25.56 -16.03
N PRO A 51 -9.95 -25.00 -16.94
CA PRO A 51 -10.52 -23.66 -16.77
C PRO A 51 -11.29 -23.50 -15.45
N ALA A 52 -12.03 -24.53 -15.02
CA ALA A 52 -12.77 -24.48 -13.76
C ALA A 52 -11.86 -24.39 -12.54
N VAL A 53 -10.74 -25.12 -12.53
CA VAL A 53 -9.74 -25.07 -11.45
C VAL A 53 -8.99 -23.74 -11.48
N MET A 54 -8.58 -23.29 -12.66
CA MET A 54 -7.83 -22.05 -12.84
C MET A 54 -8.64 -20.82 -12.42
N ARG A 55 -9.94 -20.75 -12.75
CA ARG A 55 -10.80 -19.65 -12.29
C ARG A 55 -10.80 -19.49 -10.77
N GLY A 56 -10.86 -20.60 -10.01
CA GLY A 56 -10.79 -20.54 -8.55
C GLY A 56 -9.46 -19.99 -8.03
N ILE A 57 -8.35 -20.34 -8.69
CA ILE A 57 -7.02 -19.82 -8.36
C ILE A 57 -6.91 -18.34 -8.74
N GLU A 58 -7.40 -17.95 -9.91
CA GLU A 58 -7.44 -16.56 -10.40
C GLU A 58 -8.22 -15.66 -9.45
N ASP A 59 -9.39 -16.10 -8.97
CA ASP A 59 -10.21 -15.36 -8.01
C ASP A 59 -9.47 -15.17 -6.67
N GLN A 60 -8.85 -16.24 -6.15
CA GLN A 60 -8.12 -16.18 -4.89
C GLN A 60 -6.87 -15.29 -4.99
N ALA A 61 -6.14 -15.38 -6.11
CA ALA A 61 -5.00 -14.51 -6.39
C ALA A 61 -5.42 -13.04 -6.52
N GLY A 62 -6.53 -12.77 -7.24
CA GLY A 62 -7.09 -11.43 -7.38
C GLY A 62 -7.52 -10.84 -6.04
N ALA A 63 -8.15 -11.64 -5.18
CA ALA A 63 -8.53 -11.23 -3.83
C ALA A 63 -7.30 -10.92 -2.96
N ALA A 64 -6.28 -11.77 -2.99
CA ALA A 64 -5.04 -11.58 -2.23
C ALA A 64 -4.29 -10.31 -2.66
N LEU A 65 -4.16 -10.07 -3.96
CA LEU A 65 -3.53 -8.86 -4.51
C LEU A 65 -4.33 -7.60 -4.15
N THR A 66 -5.66 -7.66 -4.22
CA THR A 66 -6.53 -6.54 -3.82
C THR A 66 -6.38 -6.21 -2.33
N ALA A 67 -6.37 -7.23 -1.47
CA ALA A 67 -6.14 -7.07 -0.04
C ALA A 67 -4.74 -6.50 0.25
N GLY A 68 -3.72 -6.95 -0.48
CA GLY A 68 -2.36 -6.41 -0.39
C GLY A 68 -2.29 -4.94 -0.77
N ALA A 69 -2.90 -4.54 -1.89
CA ALA A 69 -2.95 -3.14 -2.32
C ALA A 69 -3.61 -2.24 -1.26
N LYS A 70 -4.75 -2.68 -0.70
CA LYS A 70 -5.42 -1.99 0.40
C LYS A 70 -4.54 -1.89 1.64
N GLY A 71 -3.91 -3.00 2.05
CA GLY A 71 -3.04 -3.02 3.23
C GLY A 71 -1.86 -2.06 3.11
N VAL A 72 -1.23 -1.98 1.93
CA VAL A 72 -0.14 -1.02 1.67
C VAL A 72 -0.63 0.43 1.74
N ALA A 73 -1.81 0.72 1.19
CA ALA A 73 -2.42 2.06 1.27
C ALA A 73 -2.78 2.45 2.72
N ASP A 74 -3.28 1.48 3.50
CA ASP A 74 -3.58 1.69 4.94
C ASP A 74 -2.27 1.97 5.72
N ILE A 75 -1.18 1.26 5.42
CA ILE A 75 0.15 1.54 6.01
C ILE A 75 0.63 2.94 5.61
N ALA A 76 0.51 3.35 4.34
CA ALA A 76 0.88 4.68 3.88
C ALA A 76 0.13 5.77 4.69
N THR A 77 -1.15 5.56 4.95
CA THR A 77 -1.97 6.45 5.78
C THR A 77 -1.46 6.53 7.22
N ASN A 78 -1.16 5.39 7.84
CA ASN A 78 -0.61 5.36 9.20
C ASN A 78 0.76 6.03 9.31
N VAL A 79 1.60 5.92 8.28
CA VAL A 79 2.90 6.60 8.22
C VAL A 79 2.73 8.12 8.14
N ARG A 80 1.76 8.63 7.35
CA ARG A 80 1.43 10.07 7.34
C ARG A 80 0.93 10.54 8.69
N TYR A 81 0.03 9.77 9.31
CA TYR A 81 -0.47 10.08 10.64
C TYR A 81 0.67 10.17 11.68
N THR A 82 1.64 9.27 11.61
CA THR A 82 2.83 9.31 12.48
C THR A 82 3.65 10.59 12.25
N ALA A 83 3.81 11.02 11.00
CA ALA A 83 4.51 12.27 10.68
C ALA A 83 3.78 13.50 11.26
N ASP A 84 2.45 13.52 11.16
CA ASP A 84 1.62 14.61 11.68
C ASP A 84 1.68 14.67 13.22
N GLU A 85 1.70 13.51 13.90
CA GLU A 85 1.88 13.43 15.35
C GLU A 85 3.26 13.97 15.80
N TYR A 86 4.33 13.68 15.05
CA TYR A 86 5.66 14.18 15.37
C TYR A 86 5.75 15.71 15.23
N GLU A 87 5.15 16.28 14.19
CA GLU A 87 5.13 17.75 14.04
C GLU A 87 4.29 18.42 15.11
N GLN A 88 3.11 17.88 15.43
CA GLN A 88 2.28 18.42 16.51
C GLN A 88 3.00 18.41 17.86
N ARG A 89 3.72 17.33 18.18
CA ARG A 89 4.52 17.22 19.41
C ARG A 89 5.62 18.28 19.47
N GLU A 90 6.29 18.51 18.34
CA GLU A 90 7.36 19.52 18.24
C GLU A 90 6.79 20.93 18.39
N ASP A 91 5.66 21.24 17.73
CA ASP A 91 4.98 22.53 17.83
C ASP A 91 4.51 22.81 19.27
N ASP A 92 3.89 21.82 19.92
CA ASP A 92 3.44 21.92 21.32
C ASP A 92 4.63 22.17 22.27
N ALA A 93 5.75 21.48 22.03
CA ALA A 93 6.98 21.69 22.80
C ALA A 93 7.53 23.10 22.57
N ALA A 94 7.58 23.56 21.31
CA ALA A 94 8.05 24.89 20.95
C ALA A 94 7.20 26.00 21.60
N VAL A 95 5.87 25.85 21.60
CA VAL A 95 4.95 26.76 22.30
C VAL A 95 5.22 26.76 23.81
N THR A 96 5.32 25.58 24.42
CA THR A 96 5.55 25.44 25.86
C THR A 96 6.86 26.10 26.27
N PHE A 97 7.97 25.79 25.62
CA PHE A 97 9.27 26.37 25.95
C PHE A 97 9.37 27.85 25.57
N GLY A 98 8.73 28.27 24.48
CA GLY A 98 8.64 29.68 24.10
C GLY A 98 7.92 30.53 25.14
N SER A 99 6.91 29.96 25.81
CA SER A 99 6.17 30.64 26.88
C SER A 99 6.97 30.81 28.19
N LEU A 100 8.06 30.07 28.36
CA LEU A 100 8.93 30.10 29.54
C LEU A 100 10.09 31.11 29.43
N ARG A 101 10.24 31.78 28.29
CA ARG A 101 11.30 32.77 28.01
C ARG A 101 10.75 34.19 28.04
#